data_AF-A0A447UIA5-F1
#
_entry.id   AF-A0A447UIA5-F1
#
_cell.length_a   1.000
_cell.length_b   1.000
_cell.length_c   1.000
_cell.angle_alpha   90.00
_cell.angle_beta   90.00
_cell.angle_gamma   90.00
#
_symmetry.space_group_name_H-M   'P 1'
#
loop_
_entity.id
_entity.type
_entity.pdbx_description
1 polymer ?
#
loop_
_entity_poly.entity_id
_entity_poly.type
_entity_poly.pdbx_seq_one_letter_code
_entity_poly.pdbx_strand_id
1 'polypeptide(L)'
;MHSITTALENLRRQLSQEIPAAPGMRIVDVPFPLNDAFDALSWLASQAIWPQFYWQQRNGDEEAAVLGAVETFPSLEQAQRFLRQHESQSDLRIWGLNAFEPQQGQFAAAAS
;
A
#
# COMPACT_ATOMS: atom_id res chain seq x y z
N MET A 1 20.13 3.44 2.10
CA MET A 1 19.68 2.04 2.21
C MET A 1 19.49 1.53 3.65
N HIS A 2 20.08 2.11 4.70
CA HIS A 2 19.86 1.60 6.07
C HIS A 2 18.43 1.79 6.59
N SER A 3 17.73 2.87 6.20
CA SER A 3 16.38 3.18 6.68
C SER A 3 15.33 2.10 6.35
N ILE A 4 15.36 1.56 5.13
CA ILE A 4 14.41 0.51 4.71
C ILE A 4 14.69 -0.84 5.35
N THR A 5 15.95 -1.22 5.53
CA THR A 5 16.31 -2.47 6.22
C THR A 5 15.79 -2.45 7.65
N THR A 6 16.02 -1.36 8.39
CA THR A 6 15.50 -1.19 9.76
C THR A 6 13.97 -1.24 9.80
N ALA A 7 13.29 -0.61 8.84
CA ALA A 7 11.83 -0.64 8.75
C ALA A 7 11.30 -2.07 8.51
N LEU A 8 11.93 -2.83 7.60
CA LEU A 8 11.58 -4.22 7.31
C LEU A 8 11.84 -5.15 8.50
N GLU A 9 12.93 -4.94 9.26
CA GLU A 9 13.20 -5.69 10.49
C GLU A 9 12.14 -5.44 11.55
N ASN A 10 11.72 -4.18 11.73
CA ASN A 10 10.64 -3.79 12.62
C ASN A 10 9.31 -4.43 12.19
N LEU A 11 8.99 -4.40 10.89
CA LEU A 11 7.79 -5.05 10.34
C LEU A 11 7.81 -6.55 10.63
N ARG A 12 8.93 -7.24 10.34
CA ARG A 12 9.09 -8.67 10.60
C ARG A 12 8.88 -9.02 12.07
N ARG A 13 9.39 -8.19 12.99
CA ARG A 13 9.20 -8.37 14.43
C ARG A 13 7.72 -8.24 14.82
N GLN A 14 7.00 -7.25 14.28
CA GLN A 14 5.56 -7.12 14.54
C GLN A 14 4.77 -8.32 14.00
N LEU A 15 5.11 -8.80 12.80
CA LEU A 15 4.47 -9.98 12.19
C LEU A 15 4.81 -11.31 12.91
N SER A 16 5.89 -11.35 13.69
CA SER A 16 6.24 -12.53 14.50
C SER A 16 5.47 -12.66 15.82
N GLN A 17 4.71 -11.64 16.20
CA GLN A 17 3.83 -11.70 17.38
C GLN A 17 2.63 -12.60 17.09
N GLU A 18 1.89 -13.00 18.14
CA GLU A 18 0.68 -13.81 17.96
C GLU A 18 -0.36 -13.08 17.08
N ILE A 19 -0.78 -13.76 16.01
CA ILE A 19 -1.86 -13.33 15.14
C ILE A 19 -3.00 -14.34 15.32
N PRO A 20 -4.20 -13.90 15.73
CA PRO A 20 -5.33 -14.80 15.90
C PRO A 20 -5.63 -15.56 14.60
N ALA A 21 -5.88 -16.87 14.70
CA ALA A 21 -6.33 -17.70 13.58
C ALA A 21 -7.84 -17.48 13.29
N ALA A 22 -8.24 -16.22 13.12
CA ALA A 22 -9.60 -15.80 12.85
C ALA A 22 -9.63 -14.84 11.64
N PRO A 23 -10.73 -14.80 10.87
CA PRO A 23 -10.88 -13.83 9.79
C PRO A 23 -10.80 -12.40 10.30
N GLY A 24 -10.10 -11.54 9.58
CA GLY A 24 -9.98 -10.13 9.92
C GLY A 24 -8.95 -9.42 9.07
N MET A 25 -8.75 -8.15 9.37
CA MET A 25 -7.77 -7.29 8.73
C MET A 25 -6.91 -6.62 9.80
N ARG A 26 -5.62 -6.44 9.51
CA ARG A 26 -4.69 -5.71 10.35
C ARG A 26 -3.82 -4.81 9.48
N ILE A 27 -3.75 -3.55 9.85
CA ILE A 27 -2.78 -2.59 9.32
C ILE A 27 -1.59 -2.55 10.29
N VAL A 28 -0.38 -2.54 9.74
CA VAL A 28 0.86 -2.52 10.52
C VAL A 28 1.76 -1.41 9.99
N ASP A 29 1.77 -0.29 10.71
CA ASP A 29 2.58 0.86 10.34
C ASP A 29 3.95 0.79 11.00
N VAL A 30 4.98 1.09 10.20
CA VAL A 30 6.36 1.18 10.68
C VAL A 30 6.89 2.56 10.32
N PRO A 31 7.33 3.37 11.30
CA PRO A 31 7.94 4.65 11.02
C PRO A 31 9.14 4.48 10.07
N PHE A 32 9.11 5.20 8.97
CA PHE A 32 10.17 5.22 7.98
C PHE A 32 10.88 6.58 8.03
N PRO A 33 12.13 6.66 8.52
CA PRO A 33 12.84 7.93 8.57
C PRO A 33 13.19 8.38 7.14
N LEU A 34 12.57 9.48 6.73
CA LEU A 34 12.91 10.23 5.53
C LEU A 34 14.21 11.00 5.80
N ASN A 35 15.34 10.30 5.70
CA ASN A 35 16.61 10.98 5.43
C ASN A 35 16.70 11.19 3.91
N ASP A 36 17.28 12.32 3.49
CA ASP A 36 17.26 12.91 2.13
C ASP A 36 17.74 12.03 0.94
N ALA A 37 17.91 10.72 1.14
CA ALA A 37 18.49 9.79 0.17
C ALA A 37 17.61 8.58 -0.17
N PHE A 38 16.35 8.51 0.28
CA PHE A 38 15.46 7.41 -0.15
C PHE A 38 14.74 7.77 -1.44
N ASP A 39 15.11 7.09 -2.53
CA ASP A 39 14.42 7.15 -3.82
C ASP A 39 13.40 5.99 -3.90
N ALA A 40 12.13 6.32 -3.63
CA ALA A 40 11.05 5.35 -3.60
C ALA A 40 10.76 4.74 -4.98
N LEU A 41 10.92 5.52 -6.06
CA LEU A 41 10.69 5.05 -7.43
C LEU A 41 11.76 4.05 -7.86
N SER A 42 13.03 4.36 -7.60
CA SER A 42 14.14 3.43 -7.88
C SER A 42 14.04 2.17 -7.03
N TRP A 43 13.64 2.29 -5.76
CA TRP A 43 13.37 1.13 -4.91
C TRP A 43 12.27 0.24 -5.50
N LEU A 44 11.13 0.83 -5.91
CA LEU A 44 10.01 0.09 -6.48
C LEU A 44 10.40 -0.63 -7.78
N ALA A 45 11.12 0.06 -8.67
CA ALA A 45 11.59 -0.50 -9.94
C ALA A 45 12.59 -1.66 -9.77
N SER A 46 13.28 -1.73 -8.62
CA SER A 46 14.19 -2.85 -8.30
C SER A 46 13.47 -4.12 -7.82
N GLN A 47 12.16 -4.05 -7.52
CA GLN A 47 11.39 -5.19 -7.02
C GLN A 47 10.99 -6.13 -8.16
N ALA A 48 11.03 -7.44 -7.89
CA ALA A 48 10.58 -8.47 -8.85
C ALA A 48 9.07 -8.77 -8.76
N ILE A 49 8.39 -8.21 -7.76
CA ILE A 49 6.97 -8.48 -7.46
C ILE A 49 6.08 -7.49 -8.21
N TRP A 50 4.91 -7.96 -8.65
CA TRP A 50 3.88 -7.19 -9.34
C TRP A 50 2.51 -7.40 -8.66
N PRO A 51 1.56 -6.46 -8.80
CA PRO A 51 1.67 -5.17 -9.48
C PRO A 51 2.55 -4.14 -8.74
N GLN A 52 2.93 -3.08 -9.44
CA GLN A 52 3.66 -1.93 -8.89
C GLN A 52 2.90 -0.66 -9.23
N PHE A 53 2.72 0.23 -8.25
CA PHE A 53 2.04 1.51 -8.45
C PHE A 53 2.82 2.62 -7.75
N TYR A 54 3.23 3.62 -8.51
CA TYR A 54 3.91 4.82 -8.01
C TYR A 54 3.03 6.04 -8.26
N TRP A 55 2.92 6.90 -7.26
CA TRP A 55 2.18 8.15 -7.37
C TRP A 55 2.83 9.23 -6.53
N GLN A 56 2.94 10.43 -7.12
CA GLN A 56 3.41 11.62 -6.43
C GLN A 56 2.44 12.75 -6.74
N GLN A 57 2.00 13.47 -5.72
CA GLN A 57 1.15 14.62 -5.93
C GLN A 57 1.93 15.75 -6.59
N ARG A 58 1.26 16.52 -7.44
CA ARG A 58 1.82 17.64 -8.23
C ARG A 58 2.59 18.69 -7.42
N ASN A 59 2.29 18.86 -6.13
CA ASN A 59 2.98 19.81 -5.25
C ASN A 59 4.24 19.21 -4.61
N GLY A 60 4.44 17.90 -4.70
CA GLY A 60 5.57 17.18 -4.12
C GLY A 60 5.43 16.85 -2.63
N ASP A 61 4.32 17.25 -1.98
CA ASP A 61 4.15 17.08 -0.53
C ASP A 61 3.70 15.66 -0.14
N GLU A 62 3.26 14.85 -1.12
CA GLU A 62 2.80 13.48 -0.91
C GLU A 62 3.36 12.56 -2.01
N GLU A 63 3.90 11.41 -1.59
CA GLU A 63 4.49 10.39 -2.45
C GLU A 63 4.14 8.99 -1.91
N ALA A 64 3.86 8.05 -2.81
CA ALA A 64 3.58 6.67 -2.47
C ALA A 64 4.20 5.70 -3.49
N ALA A 65 4.84 4.64 -2.98
CA ALA A 65 5.29 3.48 -3.75
C ALA A 65 4.64 2.22 -3.20
N VAL A 66 3.81 1.56 -4.00
CA VAL A 66 2.96 0.44 -3.61
C VAL A 66 3.36 -0.82 -4.38
N LEU A 67 3.57 -1.92 -3.66
CA LEU A 67 4.06 -3.19 -4.20
C LEU A 67 3.13 -4.35 -3.85
N GLY A 68 2.76 -5.13 -4.86
CA GLY A 68 1.89 -6.29 -4.72
C GLY A 68 0.41 -5.91 -4.60
N ALA A 69 -0.45 -6.92 -4.52
CA ALA A 69 -1.88 -6.75 -4.32
C ALA A 69 -2.41 -7.86 -3.39
N VAL A 70 -3.02 -7.46 -2.28
CA VAL A 70 -3.73 -8.40 -1.38
C VAL A 70 -5.12 -8.72 -1.94
N GLU A 71 -5.78 -7.69 -2.48
CA GLU A 71 -7.10 -7.77 -3.14
C GLU A 71 -7.06 -6.84 -4.35
N THR A 72 -7.73 -7.23 -5.45
CA THR A 72 -7.84 -6.41 -6.66
C THR A 72 -9.29 -6.07 -6.98
N PHE A 73 -9.55 -4.85 -7.47
CA PHE A 73 -10.89 -4.42 -7.84
C PHE A 73 -10.94 -3.98 -9.31
N PRO A 74 -11.95 -4.42 -10.07
CA PRO A 74 -12.12 -4.06 -11.48
C PRO A 74 -12.84 -2.71 -11.66
N SER A 75 -13.26 -2.04 -10.58
CA SER A 75 -13.88 -0.73 -10.62
C SER A 75 -13.73 0.00 -9.28
N LEU A 76 -13.80 1.34 -9.33
CA LEU A 76 -13.75 2.18 -8.14
C LEU A 76 -14.93 1.92 -7.21
N GLU A 77 -16.10 1.57 -7.75
CA GLU A 77 -17.28 1.23 -6.96
C GLU A 77 -17.05 0.01 -6.07
N GLN A 78 -16.42 -1.05 -6.63
CA GLN A 78 -16.12 -2.25 -5.86
C GLN A 78 -15.07 -1.99 -4.78
N ALA A 79 -14.03 -1.22 -5.11
CA ALA A 79 -13.03 -0.76 -4.14
C ALA A 79 -13.67 0.02 -3.00
N GLN A 80 -14.58 0.97 -3.30
CA GLN A 80 -15.26 1.76 -2.29
C GLN A 80 -16.19 0.90 -1.41
N ARG A 81 -16.88 -0.10 -2.00
CA ARG A 81 -17.71 -1.04 -1.23
C ARG A 81 -16.87 -1.81 -0.22
N PHE A 82 -15.67 -2.25 -0.61
CA PHE A 82 -14.74 -2.93 0.29
C PHE A 82 -14.28 -2.03 1.45
N LEU A 83 -13.94 -0.76 1.19
CA LEU A 83 -13.57 0.19 2.25
C LEU A 83 -14.70 0.40 3.27
N ARG A 84 -15.96 0.50 2.81
CA ARG A 84 -17.12 0.65 3.71
C ARG A 84 -17.37 -0.57 4.60
N GLN A 85 -16.90 -1.75 4.20
CA GLN A 85 -16.98 -2.94 5.07
C GLN A 85 -15.92 -2.91 6.18
N HIS A 86 -14.92 -2.04 6.06
CA HIS A 86 -13.77 -1.92 6.95
C HIS A 86 -13.66 -0.49 7.51
N GLU A 87 -14.77 0.16 7.83
CA GLU A 87 -14.80 1.55 8.36
C GLU A 87 -13.96 1.76 9.63
N SER A 88 -13.69 0.70 10.39
CA SER A 88 -12.79 0.75 11.54
C SER A 88 -11.32 0.95 11.18
N GLN A 89 -10.96 0.85 9.89
CA GLN A 89 -9.63 1.05 9.33
C GLN A 89 -9.62 2.32 8.46
N SER A 90 -9.76 3.49 9.08
CA SER A 90 -9.96 4.77 8.38
C SER A 90 -8.84 5.14 7.41
N ASP A 91 -7.64 4.63 7.64
CA ASP A 91 -6.44 5.02 6.91
C ASP A 91 -6.12 4.04 5.76
N LEU A 92 -6.94 3.01 5.56
CA LEU A 92 -6.78 2.04 4.48
C LEU A 92 -6.93 2.73 3.11
N ARG A 93 -5.88 2.62 2.29
CA ARG A 93 -5.85 3.17 0.94
C ARG A 93 -6.00 2.06 -0.12
N ILE A 94 -6.67 2.39 -1.20
CA ILE A 94 -6.71 1.56 -2.41
C ILE A 94 -6.09 2.38 -3.54
N TRP A 95 -5.14 1.78 -4.25
CA TRP A 95 -4.36 2.44 -5.29
C TRP A 95 -4.64 1.82 -6.65
N GLY A 96 -4.58 2.63 -7.71
CA GLY A 96 -4.82 2.12 -9.05
C GLY A 96 -5.29 3.15 -10.05
N LEU A 97 -5.95 2.67 -11.09
CA LEU A 97 -6.34 3.44 -12.26
C LEU A 97 -7.84 3.26 -12.53
N ASN A 98 -8.50 4.35 -12.90
CA ASN A 98 -9.75 4.29 -13.64
C ASN A 98 -9.42 4.26 -15.13
N ALA A 99 -10.11 3.41 -15.89
CA ALA A 99 -10.06 3.48 -17.34
C ALA A 99 -10.80 4.75 -17.83
N PHE A 100 -10.69 5.03 -19.12
CA PHE A 100 -11.48 6.11 -19.73
C PHE A 100 -13.00 5.83 -19.63
N GLU A 101 -13.40 4.57 -19.75
CA GLU A 101 -14.74 4.13 -19.34
C GLU A 101 -14.78 4.02 -17.81
N PRO A 102 -15.50 4.89 -17.10
CA PRO A 102 -15.40 5.02 -15.63
C PRO A 102 -15.89 3.79 -14.87
N GLN A 103 -16.64 2.90 -15.52
CA GLN A 103 -17.12 1.64 -14.93
C GLN A 103 -16.01 0.58 -14.86
N GLN A 104 -14.87 0.80 -15.52
CA GLN A 104 -13.73 -0.09 -15.57
C GLN A 104 -12.53 0.54 -14.89
N GLY A 105 -11.75 -0.26 -14.18
CA GLY A 105 -10.52 0.16 -13.54
C GLY A 105 -9.68 -1.03 -13.11
N GLN A 106 -8.52 -0.72 -12.57
CA GLN A 106 -7.60 -1.70 -12.00
C GLN A 106 -7.05 -1.12 -10.72
N PHE A 107 -7.50 -1.68 -9.60
CA PHE A 107 -7.14 -1.23 -8.26
C PHE A 107 -6.58 -2.37 -7.44
N ALA A 108 -5.69 -2.04 -6.51
CA ALA A 108 -5.14 -2.94 -5.51
C ALA A 108 -5.25 -2.30 -4.13
N ALA A 109 -5.73 -3.06 -3.15
CA ALA A 109 -5.65 -2.65 -1.75
C ALA A 109 -4.19 -2.70 -1.30
N ALA A 110 -3.72 -1.62 -0.67
CA ALA A 110 -2.42 -1.59 -0.03
C ALA A 110 -2.48 -0.85 1.30
N ALA A 111 -1.76 -1.36 2.29
CA ALA A 111 -1.60 -0.64 3.54
C ALA A 111 -0.81 0.65 3.30
N SER A 112 -1.24 1.70 3.98
CA SER A 112 -0.79 3.08 3.91
C SER A 112 0.53 3.33 4.61
#